data_AF-A0A2S6TQA9-F1
#
_entry.id   AF-A0A2S6TQA9-F1
#
_cell.length_a   1.000
_cell.length_b   1.000
_cell.length_c   1.000
_cell.angle_alpha   90.00
_cell.angle_beta   90.00
_cell.angle_gamma   90.00
#
_symmetry.space_group_name_H-M   'P 1'
#
loop_
_entity.id
_entity.type
_entity.pdbx_description
1 polymer ?
#
loop_
_entity_poly.entity_id
_entity_poly.type
_entity_poly.pdbx_seq_one_letter_code
_entity_poly.pdbx_strand_id
1 'polypeptide(L)'
;ADSVISATPGHWYMWKIAKNGQAEPINHSIEYRPRRQERGLEFRENGMLYVVRTTSFLEAGMRYCGKILLYETPMGRSFEVDDDEDFALLESLMRNKWKTHPE
;
A
#
# COMPACT_ATOMS: atom_id res chain seq x y z
N ALA A 1 9.66 -16.77 -4.48
CA ALA A 1 9.44 -15.52 -5.22
C ALA A 1 10.80 -15.00 -5.66
N ASP A 2 10.84 -14.19 -6.72
CA ASP A 2 12.06 -13.47 -7.11
C ASP A 2 12.04 -12.03 -6.60
N SER A 3 10.84 -11.48 -6.38
CA SER A 3 10.62 -10.26 -5.61
C SER A 3 9.43 -10.38 -4.67
N VAL A 4 9.51 -9.74 -3.51
CA VAL A 4 8.44 -9.61 -2.51
C VAL A 4 8.31 -8.15 -2.12
N ILE A 5 7.08 -7.64 -2.13
CA ILE A 5 6.79 -6.23 -1.85
C ILE A 5 5.76 -6.14 -0.72
N SER A 6 6.03 -5.27 0.25
CA SER A 6 5.05 -5.00 1.30
C SER A 6 3.85 -4.24 0.73
N ALA A 7 2.66 -4.72 1.02
CA ALA A 7 1.43 -4.08 0.58
C ALA A 7 0.32 -4.21 1.62
N THR A 8 -0.49 -3.17 1.72
CA THR A 8 -1.61 -3.07 2.64
C THR A 8 -2.89 -3.49 1.95
N PRO A 9 -3.68 -4.39 2.54
CA PRO A 9 -4.97 -4.78 2.00
C PRO A 9 -6.02 -3.69 2.26
N GLY A 10 -6.95 -3.51 1.33
CA GLY A 10 -8.03 -2.55 1.48
C GLY A 10 -9.04 -2.60 0.34
N HIS A 11 -9.94 -1.63 0.39
CA HIS A 11 -11.05 -1.50 -0.56
C HIS A 11 -11.15 -0.01 -0.95
N TRP A 12 -10.19 0.43 -1.75
CA TRP A 12 -10.13 1.82 -2.20
C TRP A 12 -10.91 1.97 -3.51
N TYR A 13 -11.50 3.15 -3.70
CA TYR A 13 -12.07 3.55 -4.98
C TYR A 13 -11.09 4.53 -5.59
N MET A 14 -10.28 4.02 -6.52
CA MET A 14 -9.24 4.80 -7.16
C MET A 14 -9.86 5.60 -8.32
N TRP A 15 -9.52 6.88 -8.40
CA TRP A 15 -9.97 7.80 -9.44
C TRP A 15 -8.76 8.44 -10.09
N LYS A 16 -8.86 8.77 -11.37
CA LYS A 16 -7.92 9.65 -12.08
C LYS A 16 -8.68 10.86 -12.62
N ILE A 17 -7.96 11.96 -12.87
CA ILE A 17 -8.50 13.13 -13.56
C ILE A 17 -8.10 13.04 -15.02
N ALA A 18 -9.08 13.00 -15.92
CA ALA A 18 -8.87 13.01 -17.36
C ALA A 18 -8.41 14.39 -17.85
N LYS A 19 -7.91 14.44 -19.10
CA LYS A 19 -7.38 15.70 -19.69
C LYS A 19 -8.41 16.84 -19.75
N ASN A 20 -9.69 16.51 -19.80
CA ASN A 20 -10.80 17.47 -19.80
C ASN A 20 -11.24 17.89 -18.39
N GLY A 21 -10.54 17.45 -17.33
CA GLY A 21 -10.87 17.73 -15.93
C GLY A 21 -11.92 16.80 -15.31
N GLN A 22 -12.46 15.84 -16.06
CA GLN A 22 -13.45 14.90 -15.53
C GLN A 22 -12.78 13.80 -14.68
N ALA A 23 -13.41 13.41 -13.57
CA ALA A 23 -12.98 12.26 -12.78
C ALA A 23 -13.42 10.94 -13.45
N GLU A 24 -12.51 10.01 -13.61
CA GLU A 24 -12.75 8.67 -14.18
C GLU A 24 -12.38 7.58 -13.16
N PRO A 25 -13.22 6.56 -12.95
CA PRO A 25 -12.92 5.48 -12.04
C PRO A 25 -11.80 4.59 -12.61
N ILE A 26 -10.91 4.08 -11.75
CA ILE A 26 -9.79 3.20 -12.15
C ILE A 26 -10.13 1.73 -11.91
N ASN A 27 -10.62 1.39 -10.71
CA ASN A 27 -10.84 0.01 -10.27
C ASN A 27 -12.30 -0.29 -9.88
N HIS A 28 -13.24 0.52 -10.36
CA HIS A 28 -14.66 0.39 -10.05
C HIS A 28 -15.54 0.97 -11.17
N SER A 29 -16.86 0.84 -11.02
CA SER A 29 -17.84 1.45 -11.92
C SER A 29 -18.64 2.53 -11.20
N ILE A 30 -19.10 3.53 -11.96
CA ILE A 30 -20.05 4.55 -11.48
C ILE A 30 -21.50 4.05 -11.49
N GLU A 31 -21.80 3.02 -12.28
CA GLU A 31 -23.16 2.46 -12.43
C GLU A 31 -23.54 1.56 -11.25
N TYR A 32 -22.54 0.95 -10.60
CA TYR A 32 -22.75 0.07 -9.47
C TYR A 32 -21.60 0.18 -8.48
N ARG A 33 -21.95 0.54 -7.23
CA ARG A 33 -21.01 0.69 -6.13
C ARG A 33 -21.32 -0.33 -5.03
N PRO A 34 -20.70 -1.53 -5.05
CA PRO A 34 -20.94 -2.57 -4.05
C PRO A 34 -20.51 -2.12 -2.65
N ARG A 35 -21.08 -2.74 -1.62
CA ARG A 35 -20.65 -2.52 -0.23
C ARG A 35 -19.24 -3.08 -0.02
N ARG A 36 -18.53 -2.60 0.99
CA ARG A 36 -17.13 -2.99 1.25
C ARG A 36 -16.97 -4.50 1.44
N GLN A 37 -17.90 -5.13 2.15
CA GLN A 37 -17.91 -6.59 2.40
C GLN A 37 -18.23 -7.45 1.16
N GLU A 38 -18.71 -6.84 0.08
CA GLU A 38 -19.01 -7.53 -1.19
C GLU A 38 -17.83 -7.47 -2.18
N ARG A 39 -16.77 -6.76 -1.82
CA ARG A 39 -15.56 -6.62 -2.64
C ARG A 39 -14.46 -7.54 -2.11
N GLY A 40 -13.68 -8.10 -3.04
CA GLY A 40 -12.40 -8.73 -2.71
C GLY A 40 -11.38 -7.68 -2.27
N LEU A 41 -10.34 -8.14 -1.56
CA LEU A 41 -9.22 -7.29 -1.16
C LEU A 41 -8.41 -6.85 -2.36
N GLU A 42 -8.07 -5.56 -2.37
CA GLU A 42 -7.05 -4.99 -3.23
C GLU A 42 -5.87 -4.57 -2.36
N PHE A 43 -4.67 -4.51 -2.94
CA PHE A 43 -3.45 -4.24 -2.20
C PHE A 43 -2.79 -2.96 -2.70
N ARG A 44 -2.42 -2.07 -1.77
CA ARG A 44 -1.63 -0.88 -2.03
C ARG A 44 -0.22 -1.10 -1.50
N GLU A 45 0.78 -1.04 -2.36
CA GLU A 45 2.19 -0.99 -1.95
C GLU A 45 2.41 0.15 -0.94
N ASN A 46 3.26 -0.08 0.07
CA ASN A 46 3.41 0.85 1.20
C ASN A 46 4.88 1.20 1.53
N GLY A 47 5.80 0.96 0.60
CA GLY A 47 7.21 1.37 0.71
C GLY A 47 8.05 0.70 1.80
N MET A 48 7.47 -0.09 2.71
CA MET A 48 8.15 -0.58 3.90
C MET A 48 9.26 -1.61 3.64
N LEU A 49 9.05 -2.51 2.67
CA LEU A 49 9.97 -3.61 2.40
C LEU A 49 9.94 -4.01 0.92
N TYR A 50 11.15 -4.14 0.37
CA TYR A 50 11.42 -4.77 -0.92
C TYR A 50 12.45 -5.87 -0.71
N VAL A 51 12.07 -7.12 -0.98
CA VAL A 51 13.01 -8.25 -1.00
C VAL A 51 13.14 -8.71 -2.42
N VAL A 52 14.35 -8.65 -2.99
CA VAL A 52 14.63 -9.05 -4.36
C VAL A 52 15.86 -9.95 -4.41
N ARG A 53 15.85 -10.96 -5.27
CA ARG A 53 17.05 -11.77 -5.53
C ARG A 53 18.14 -10.88 -6.14
N THR A 54 19.33 -10.86 -5.54
CA THR A 54 20.43 -10.00 -5.97
C THR A 54 20.77 -10.16 -7.46
N THR A 55 20.82 -11.39 -7.97
CA THR A 55 21.10 -11.62 -9.40
C THR A 55 20.04 -10.98 -10.31
N SER A 56 18.77 -11.16 -9.98
CA SER A 56 17.65 -10.56 -10.73
C SER A 56 17.65 -9.03 -10.66
N PHE A 57 17.98 -8.46 -9.50
CA PHE A 57 18.11 -7.01 -9.35
C PHE A 57 19.25 -6.45 -10.21
N LEU A 58 20.42 -7.10 -10.20
CA LEU A 58 21.58 -6.67 -10.99
C LEU A 58 21.33 -6.80 -12.50
N GLU A 59 20.62 -7.83 -12.93
CA GLU A 59 20.28 -8.04 -14.35
C GLU A 59 19.21 -7.06 -14.85
N ALA A 60 18.16 -6.81 -14.06
CA ALA A 60 17.02 -6.00 -14.48
C ALA A 60 17.16 -4.50 -14.16
N GLY A 61 17.97 -4.14 -13.16
CA GLY A 61 18.05 -2.76 -12.67
C GLY A 61 16.76 -2.25 -12.00
N MET A 62 15.85 -3.15 -11.61
CA MET A 62 14.53 -2.83 -11.05
C MET A 62 14.24 -3.69 -9.82
N ARG A 63 13.35 -3.22 -8.94
CA ARG A 63 12.92 -3.94 -7.72
C ARG A 63 11.85 -5.00 -8.00
N TYR A 64 11.15 -4.88 -9.13
CA TYR A 64 10.09 -5.77 -9.58
C TYR A 64 10.67 -6.79 -10.56
N CYS A 65 10.90 -8.01 -10.10
CA CYS A 65 11.55 -9.06 -10.91
C CYS A 65 10.84 -10.41 -10.79
N GLY A 66 10.83 -11.16 -11.90
CA GLY A 66 10.38 -12.55 -11.96
C GLY A 66 9.01 -12.76 -11.32
N LYS A 67 8.89 -13.80 -10.47
CA LYS A 67 7.68 -14.04 -9.69
C LYS A 67 7.57 -13.05 -8.52
N ILE A 68 6.66 -12.08 -8.63
CA ILE A 68 6.35 -11.09 -7.60
C ILE A 68 5.32 -11.66 -6.61
N LEU A 69 5.58 -11.57 -5.31
CA LEU A 69 4.60 -11.84 -4.25
C LEU A 69 4.39 -10.60 -3.37
N LEU A 70 3.27 -10.55 -2.66
CA LEU A 70 2.98 -9.50 -1.69
C LEU A 70 3.19 -10.02 -0.26
N TYR A 71 3.85 -9.20 0.56
CA TYR A 71 3.85 -9.35 2.00
C TYR A 71 2.76 -8.44 2.57
N GLU A 72 1.68 -9.03 3.08
CA GLU A 72 0.57 -8.27 3.64
C GLU A 72 1.01 -7.53 4.89
N THR A 73 0.80 -6.22 4.91
CA THR A 73 1.05 -5.39 6.09
C THR A 73 -0.27 -4.84 6.64
N PRO A 74 -0.52 -4.94 7.96
CA PRO A 74 -1.68 -4.32 8.57
C PRO A 74 -1.69 -2.80 8.36
N MET A 75 -2.87 -2.22 8.13
CA MET A 75 -3.05 -0.77 7.93
C MET A 75 -2.36 0.05 9.03
N GLY A 76 -2.50 -0.37 10.30
CA GLY A 76 -1.92 0.34 11.44
C GLY A 76 -0.39 0.37 11.51
N ARG A 77 0.31 -0.33 10.59
CA ARG A 77 1.77 -0.32 10.42
C ARG A 77 2.19 0.21 9.06
N SER A 78 1.25 0.60 8.21
CA SER A 78 1.50 0.94 6.80
C SER A 78 1.54 2.45 6.55
N PHE A 79 1.89 3.22 7.57
CA PHE A 79 2.02 4.67 7.45
C PHE A 79 3.41 5.02 6.94
N GLU A 80 3.48 5.97 6.03
CA GLU A 80 4.71 6.56 5.50
C GLU A 80 4.92 7.92 6.19
N VAL A 81 6.17 8.38 6.23
CA VAL A 81 6.53 9.70 6.79
C VAL A 81 7.13 10.50 5.65
N ASP A 82 6.31 11.32 4.99
CA ASP A 82 6.74 12.18 3.89
C ASP A 82 6.95 13.62 4.36
N ASP A 83 6.17 14.07 5.36
CA ASP A 83 6.25 15.42 5.90
C ASP A 83 6.15 15.49 7.44
N ASP A 84 6.19 16.73 7.96
CA ASP A 84 6.14 17.01 9.40
C ASP A 84 4.78 16.63 10.04
N GLU A 85 3.68 16.67 9.29
CA GLU A 85 2.35 16.29 9.79
C GLU A 85 2.27 14.77 9.97
N ASP A 86 2.82 14.00 9.03
CA ASP A 86 2.95 12.54 9.15
C ASP A 86 3.75 12.17 10.41
N PHE A 87 4.90 12.83 10.61
CA PHE A 87 5.75 12.59 11.77
C PHE A 87 5.02 12.88 13.08
N ALA A 88 4.37 14.05 13.20
CA ALA A 88 3.65 14.42 14.42
C ALA A 88 2.50 13.45 14.74
N LEU A 89 1.76 13.02 13.71
CA LEU A 89 0.70 12.02 13.85
C LEU A 89 1.28 10.69 14.35
N LEU A 90 2.33 10.19 13.70
CA LEU A 90 2.91 8.90 14.03
C LEU A 90 3.60 8.89 15.38
N GLU A 91 4.27 9.98 15.76
CA GLU A 91 4.82 10.15 17.09
C GLU A 91 3.72 10.04 18.17
N SER A 92 2.59 10.73 17.96
CA SER A 92 1.44 10.65 18.85
C SER A 92 0.85 9.23 18.94
N LEU A 93 0.69 8.56 17.79
CA LEU A 93 0.21 7.18 17.75
C LEU A 93 1.16 6.23 18.49
N MET A 94 2.47 6.38 18.30
CA MET A 94 3.48 5.54 18.95
C MET A 94 3.52 5.75 20.46
N ARG A 95 3.45 7.00 20.94
CA ARG A 95 3.38 7.31 22.38
C ARG A 95 2.14 6.71 23.06
N ASN A 96 1.04 6.54 22.33
CA ASN A 96 -0.20 5.96 22.84
C ASN A 96 -0.27 4.44 22.71
N LYS A 97 0.22 3.86 21.59
CA LYS A 97 0.22 2.40 21.37
C LYS A 97 1.30 1.66 22.16
N TRP A 98 2.45 2.28 22.41
CA TRP A 98 3.51 1.68 23.24
C TRP A 98 3.04 1.43 24.68
N LYS A 99 2.06 2.21 25.17
CA LYS A 99 1.47 2.00 26.51
C LYS A 99 0.54 0.79 26.60
N THR A 100 0.03 0.29 25.47
CA THR A 100 -1.02 -0.76 25.46
C THR A 100 -0.50 -2.15 25.08
N HIS A 101 0.77 -2.29 24.67
CA HIS A 101 1.42 -3.59 24.43
C HIS A 101 2.91 -3.50 24.82
N PRO A 102 3.26 -3.67 26.10
CA PRO A 102 4.61 -4.09 26.44
C PRO A 102 4.75 -5.55 26.01
N GLU A 103 5.89 -5.89 25.42
CA GLU A 103 6.26 -7.28 25.08
C GLU A 103 6.16 -8.23 26.28
#